data_AF-A0A6G2W3J0-F1
#
_entry.id   AF-A0A6G2W3J0-F1
#
_cell.length_a   1.000
_cell.length_b   1.000
_cell.length_c   1.000
_cell.angle_alpha   90.00
_cell.angle_beta   90.00
_cell.angle_gamma   90.00
#
_symmetry.space_group_name_H-M   'P 1'
#
loop_
_entity.id
_entity.type
_entity.pdbx_description
1 polymer ?
#
loop_
_entity_poly.entity_id
_entity_poly.type
_entity_poly.pdbx_seq_one_letter_code
_entity_poly.pdbx_strand_id
1 'polypeptide(L)'
;ALLRARRPADARSVWQRLPDGVRGRGRFRLLLAELLLAEGRRAEARAVFDAGFEVADLREGADDIDRLWARLTDEPLPGRYDFRMRPDTGG
;
A
#
# COMPACT_ATOMS: atom_id res chain seq x y z
N ALA A 1 -4.52 -13.55 9.80
CA ALA A 1 -4.68 -12.56 8.71
C ALA A 1 -4.29 -13.19 7.38
N LEU A 2 -5.19 -13.19 6.39
CA LEU A 2 -5.08 -13.95 5.13
C LEU A 2 -3.79 -13.70 4.32
N LEU A 3 -3.11 -12.57 4.52
CA LEU A 3 -1.82 -12.27 3.89
C LEU A 3 -0.65 -13.10 4.44
N ARG A 4 -0.70 -13.53 5.71
CA ARG A 4 0.30 -14.45 6.28
C ARG A 4 0.17 -15.89 5.74
N ALA A 5 -0.94 -16.23 5.08
CA ALA A 5 -1.27 -17.61 4.69
C ALA A 5 -0.82 -18.00 3.26
N ARG A 6 0.01 -17.21 2.57
CA ARG A 6 0.50 -17.54 1.20
C ARG A 6 -0.62 -17.89 0.20
N ARG A 7 -1.81 -17.29 0.33
CA ARG A 7 -2.91 -17.47 -0.62
C ARG A 7 -3.22 -16.15 -1.34
N PRO A 8 -2.31 -15.67 -2.21
CA PRO A 8 -2.52 -14.44 -2.96
C PRO A 8 -3.81 -14.50 -3.80
N ALA A 9 -4.12 -15.66 -4.40
CA ALA A 9 -5.34 -15.86 -5.17
C ALA A 9 -6.63 -15.57 -4.37
N ASP A 10 -6.69 -15.98 -3.10
CA ASP A 10 -7.87 -15.77 -2.25
C ASP A 10 -8.02 -14.29 -1.88
N ALA A 11 -6.89 -13.62 -1.58
CA ALA A 11 -6.87 -12.18 -1.34
C ALA A 11 -7.30 -11.38 -2.59
N ARG A 12 -6.90 -11.80 -3.81
CA ARG A 12 -7.35 -11.21 -5.08
C ARG A 12 -8.85 -11.36 -5.26
N SER A 13 -9.40 -12.53 -4.94
CA SER A 13 -10.83 -12.78 -5.07
C SER A 13 -11.65 -11.92 -4.10
N VAL A 14 -11.17 -11.73 -2.88
CA VAL A 14 -11.78 -10.80 -1.90
C VAL A 14 -11.67 -9.35 -2.39
N TRP A 15 -10.53 -8.96 -2.95
CA TRP A 15 -10.32 -7.62 -3.53
C TRP A 15 -11.33 -7.28 -4.62
N GLN A 16 -11.57 -8.21 -5.55
CA GLN A 16 -12.50 -7.99 -6.66
C GLN A 16 -13.95 -7.83 -6.20
N ARG A 17 -14.30 -8.38 -5.04
CA ARG A 17 -15.64 -8.32 -4.45
C ARG A 17 -15.88 -7.08 -3.56
N LEU A 18 -14.84 -6.30 -3.27
CA LEU A 18 -14.99 -5.09 -2.45
C LEU A 18 -15.71 -3.98 -3.25
N PRO A 19 -16.64 -3.22 -2.63
CA PRO A 19 -17.23 -2.05 -3.26
C PRO A 19 -16.18 -0.98 -3.56
N ASP A 20 -16.38 -0.19 -4.62
CA ASP A 20 -15.41 0.83 -5.06
C ASP A 20 -15.10 1.89 -3.99
N GLY A 21 -16.10 2.26 -3.18
CA GLY A 21 -15.91 3.16 -2.04
C GLY A 21 -15.03 2.58 -0.91
N VAL A 22 -14.86 1.26 -0.85
CA VAL A 22 -13.95 0.58 0.07
C VAL A 22 -12.58 0.38 -0.57
N ARG A 23 -12.52 0.09 -1.89
CA ARG A 23 -11.28 0.00 -2.68
C ARG A 23 -10.53 1.33 -2.78
N GLY A 24 -11.24 2.45 -2.66
CA GLY A 24 -10.64 3.79 -2.64
C GLY A 24 -9.90 4.14 -1.34
N ARG A 25 -10.11 3.41 -0.24
CA ARG A 25 -9.44 3.69 1.03
C ARG A 25 -7.97 3.26 0.96
N GLY A 26 -7.04 4.11 1.41
CA GLY A 26 -5.61 3.86 1.28
C GLY A 26 -5.11 2.53 1.86
N ARG A 27 -5.69 2.06 2.97
CA ARG A 27 -5.42 0.72 3.53
C ARG A 27 -5.62 -0.40 2.51
N PHE A 28 -6.70 -0.32 1.73
CA PHE A 28 -7.04 -1.35 0.76
C PHE A 28 -6.07 -1.27 -0.43
N ARG A 29 -5.70 -0.06 -0.86
CA ARG A 29 -4.65 0.13 -1.88
C ARG A 29 -3.30 -0.47 -1.43
N LEU A 30 -2.93 -0.35 -0.16
CA LEU A 30 -1.74 -1.01 0.40
C LEU A 30 -1.82 -2.53 0.31
N LEU A 31 -2.94 -3.12 0.71
CA LEU A 31 -3.17 -4.57 0.60
C LEU A 31 -3.08 -5.06 -0.85
N LEU A 32 -3.54 -4.27 -1.82
CA LEU A 32 -3.41 -4.59 -3.24
C LEU A 32 -1.95 -4.57 -3.70
N ALA A 33 -1.16 -3.57 -3.29
CA ALA A 33 0.25 -3.49 -3.63
C ALA A 33 1.07 -4.65 -3.01
N GLU A 34 0.78 -5.04 -1.76
CA GLU A 34 1.38 -6.22 -1.13
C GLU A 34 1.03 -7.51 -1.88
N LEU A 35 -0.23 -7.64 -2.30
CA LEU A 35 -0.70 -8.77 -3.07
C LEU A 35 0.03 -8.89 -4.40
N LEU A 36 0.11 -7.79 -5.15
CA LEU A 36 0.80 -7.73 -6.43
C LEU A 36 2.29 -8.08 -6.28
N LEU A 37 2.94 -7.60 -5.22
CA LEU A 37 4.32 -7.96 -4.91
C LEU A 37 4.46 -9.45 -4.58
N ALA A 38 3.52 -10.05 -3.84
CA ALA A 38 3.51 -11.48 -3.54
C ALA A 38 3.26 -12.35 -4.79
N GLU A 39 2.53 -11.83 -5.78
CA GLU A 39 2.33 -12.44 -7.10
C GLU A 39 3.53 -12.22 -8.06
N GLY A 40 4.56 -11.47 -7.64
CA GLY A 40 5.72 -11.13 -8.47
C GLY A 40 5.48 -9.98 -9.46
N ARG A 41 4.31 -9.33 -9.41
CA ARG A 41 3.86 -8.27 -10.32
C ARG A 41 4.32 -6.90 -9.86
N ARG A 42 5.64 -6.69 -9.80
CA ARG A 42 6.25 -5.47 -9.27
C ARG A 42 5.80 -4.19 -9.99
N ALA A 43 5.71 -4.21 -11.32
CA ALA A 43 5.29 -3.04 -12.11
C ALA A 43 3.88 -2.57 -11.74
N GLU A 44 2.98 -3.51 -11.51
CA GLU A 44 1.60 -3.20 -11.13
C GLU A 44 1.50 -2.74 -9.68
N ALA A 45 2.29 -3.32 -8.78
CA ALA A 45 2.39 -2.84 -7.41
C ALA A 45 2.87 -1.38 -7.39
N ARG A 46 3.85 -1.02 -8.23
CA ARG A 46 4.31 0.37 -8.39
C ARG A 46 3.21 1.29 -8.93
N ALA A 47 2.45 0.84 -9.92
CA ALA A 47 1.33 1.63 -10.47
C ALA A 47 0.27 2.00 -9.41
N VAL A 48 0.07 1.17 -8.38
CA VAL A 48 -0.82 1.51 -7.25
C VAL A 48 -0.32 2.72 -6.47
N PHE A 49 1.00 2.82 -6.27
CA PHE A 49 1.61 4.00 -5.64
C PHE A 49 1.57 5.22 -6.56
N ASP A 50 1.80 5.03 -7.86
CA ASP A 50 1.76 6.12 -8.84
C ASP A 50 0.36 6.73 -8.98
N ALA A 51 -0.69 5.90 -8.85
CA ALA A 51 -2.09 6.34 -8.88
C ALA A 51 -2.48 7.25 -7.70
N GLY A 52 -1.72 7.28 -6.60
CA GLY A 52 -2.00 8.14 -5.45
C GLY A 52 -3.13 7.61 -4.56
N PHE A 53 -2.90 7.34 -3.27
CA PHE A 53 -3.97 7.03 -2.31
C PHE A 53 -3.79 7.71 -0.96
N GLU A 54 -4.90 8.08 -0.32
CA GLU A 54 -4.90 8.62 1.04
C GLU A 54 -5.20 7.51 2.05
N VAL A 55 -4.25 7.25 2.96
CA VAL A 55 -4.45 6.35 4.10
C VAL A 55 -5.03 7.18 5.25
N ALA A 56 -6.26 6.86 5.65
CA ALA A 56 -6.99 7.59 6.70
C ALA A 56 -6.30 7.56 8.07
N ASP A 57 -5.36 6.63 8.29
CA ASP A 57 -4.55 6.56 9.50
C ASP A 57 -3.06 6.63 9.12
N LEU A 58 -2.49 7.83 9.27
CA LEU A 58 -1.18 8.21 8.72
C LEU A 58 -0.01 7.55 9.45
N ARG A 59 -0.19 7.17 10.72
CA ARG A 59 0.92 6.69 11.57
C ARG A 59 1.18 5.20 11.39
N GLU A 60 0.13 4.39 11.31
CA GLU A 60 0.23 2.95 11.08
C GLU A 60 0.56 2.63 9.61
N GLY A 61 0.04 3.44 8.67
CA GLY A 61 0.27 3.24 7.24
C GLY A 61 1.68 3.62 6.75
N ALA A 62 2.39 4.51 7.45
CA ALA A 62 3.70 5.02 7.01
C ALA A 62 4.78 3.91 7.00
N ASP A 63 4.88 3.13 8.07
CA ASP A 63 5.87 2.05 8.17
C ASP A 63 5.62 0.93 7.15
N ASP A 64 4.35 0.63 6.87
CA ASP A 64 3.96 -0.37 5.88
C ASP A 64 4.23 0.11 4.45
N ILE A 65 3.98 1.39 4.16
CA ILE A 65 4.31 2.03 2.87
C ILE A 65 5.83 2.01 2.63
N ASP A 66 6.63 2.47 3.59
CA ASP A 66 8.10 2.52 3.49
C ASP A 66 8.67 1.12 3.22
N ARG A 67 8.23 0.12 4.00
CA ARG A 67 8.67 -1.27 3.85
C ARG A 67 8.27 -1.86 2.50
N LEU A 68 7.08 -1.55 2.00
CA LEU A 68 6.61 -2.07 0.72
C LEU A 68 7.32 -1.43 -0.46
N TRP A 69 7.55 -0.12 -0.40
CA TRP A 69 8.28 0.64 -1.41
C TRP A 69 9.72 0.16 -1.56
N ALA A 70 10.45 -0.02 -0.45
CA ALA A 70 11.81 -0.55 -0.44
C ALA A 70 11.93 -1.95 -1.06
N ARG A 71 10.83 -2.73 -1.15
CA ARG A 71 10.82 -4.03 -1.85
C ARG A 71 10.52 -3.94 -3.33
N LEU A 72 9.97 -2.80 -3.78
CA LEU A 72 9.63 -2.52 -5.17
C LEU A 72 10.75 -1.80 -5.90
N THR A 73 11.47 -0.92 -5.22
CA THR A 73 12.52 -0.06 -5.79
C THR A 73 13.49 0.39 -4.70
N ASP A 74 14.68 0.80 -5.11
CA ASP A 74 15.67 1.49 -4.26
C ASP A 74 15.52 3.03 -4.30
N GLU A 75 14.53 3.55 -5.05
CA GLU A 75 14.24 4.98 -5.11
C GLU A 75 13.70 5.53 -3.79
N PRO A 76 13.91 6.82 -3.48
CA PRO A 76 13.27 7.46 -2.33
C PRO A 76 11.75 7.42 -2.47
N LEU A 77 11.05 7.26 -1.34
CA LEU A 77 9.60 7.28 -1.30
C LEU A 77 9.09 8.64 -1.80
N PRO A 78 8.05 8.69 -2.66
CA PRO A 78 7.50 9.95 -3.13
C PRO A 78 7.00 10.80 -1.95
N GLY A 79 7.28 12.12 -1.95
CA GLY A 79 6.99 13.00 -0.81
C GLY A 79 5.53 13.03 -0.32
N ARG A 80 4.57 12.66 -1.19
CA ARG A 80 3.15 12.46 -0.82
C ARG A 80 2.90 11.29 0.15
N TYR A 81 3.85 10.38 0.25
CA TYR A 81 3.84 9.21 1.13
C TYR A 81 4.96 9.26 2.17
N ASP A 82 5.93 10.18 2.04
CA ASP A 82 6.97 10.43 3.04
C ASP A 82 6.38 11.22 4.22
N PHE A 83 5.69 10.50 5.09
CA PHE A 83 5.10 11.07 6.31
C PHE A 83 6.13 11.29 7.42
N ARG A 84 7.37 10.79 7.26
CA ARG A 84 8.50 11.06 8.17
C ARG A 84 9.02 12.50 8.03
N MET A 85 8.75 13.14 6.89
CA MET A 85 9.07 14.55 6.58
C MET A 85 8.01 15.57 7.05
N ARG A 86 6.95 15.17 7.77
CA ARG A 86 6.17 16.15 8.54
C ARG A 86 6.86 16.34 9.89
N PRO A 87 7.62 17.43 10.12
CA PRO A 87 8.01 17.77 11.47
C PRO A 87 6.71 17.87 12.27
N ASP A 88 6.73 17.27 13.46
CA ASP A 88 5.78 17.52 14.53
C ASP A 88 5.68 19.05 14.66
N THR A 89 4.72 19.67 13.97
CA THR A 89 4.35 21.05 14.22
C THR A 89 3.35 20.99 15.36
N GLY A 90 3.81 20.43 16.48
CA GLY A 90 3.21 20.56 17.79
C GLY A 90 3.94 21.69 18.49
N GLY A 91 3.46 22.91 18.29
CA GLY A 91 3.67 24.03 19.21
C GLY A 91 2.67 23.95 20.35
#